data_AF-A0A8J2FPW8-F1
#
_entry.id   AF-A0A8J2FPW8-F1
#
_cell.length_a   1.000
_cell.length_b   1.000
_cell.length_c   1.000
_cell.angle_alpha   90.00
_cell.angle_beta   90.00
_cell.angle_gamma   90.00
#
_symmetry.space_group_name_H-M   'P 1'
#
loop_
_entity.id
_entity.type
_entity.pdbx_description
1 polymer ?
#
loop_
_entity_poly.entity_id
_entity_poly.type
_entity_poly.pdbx_seq_one_letter_code
_entity_poly.pdbx_strand_id
1 'polypeptide(L)'
;MNVIVVEHRDRLLRFGFEYVEAALAAQQRRIVVVEPGEVMDDSVEDIMEVLRSFYSRLYDRRSARIMAQKALEVIKGKDWV
;
A
#
# COMPACT_ATOMS: atom_id res chain seq x y z
N MET A 1 -16.00 -1.86 25.05
CA MET A 1 -15.46 -3.09 24.43
C MET A 1 -14.01 -2.76 24.05
N ASN A 2 -13.02 -3.25 24.80
CA ASN A 2 -11.63 -2.76 24.70
C ASN A 2 -10.66 -3.80 24.13
N VAL A 3 -11.19 -4.88 23.56
CA VAL A 3 -10.40 -6.00 23.03
C VAL A 3 -10.86 -6.28 21.61
N ILE A 4 -9.90 -6.29 20.69
CA ILE A 4 -10.07 -6.72 19.30
C ILE A 4 -9.46 -8.11 19.20
N VAL A 5 -10.24 -9.10 18.80
CA VAL A 5 -9.76 -10.48 18.64
C VAL A 5 -9.58 -10.76 17.16
N VAL A 6 -8.42 -11.29 16.80
CA VAL A 6 -8.09 -11.66 15.43
C VAL A 6 -7.58 -13.09 15.41
N GLU A 7 -7.90 -13.81 14.34
CA GLU A 7 -7.48 -15.20 14.17
C GLU A 7 -5.99 -15.27 13.90
N HIS A 8 -5.50 -14.58 12.87
CA HIS A 8 -4.09 -14.44 12.53
C HIS A 8 -3.69 -12.96 12.43
N ARG A 9 -2.42 -12.66 12.71
CA ARG A 9 -1.86 -11.30 12.58
C ARG A 9 -2.02 -10.78 11.15
N ASP A 10 -1.70 -11.63 10.18
CA ASP A 10 -1.58 -11.27 8.76
C ASP A 10 -2.92 -10.92 8.12
N ARG A 11 -4.01 -11.50 8.65
CA ARG A 11 -5.39 -11.17 8.27
C ARG A 11 -5.82 -9.78 8.71
N LEU A 12 -5.28 -9.28 9.83
CA LEU A 12 -5.55 -7.91 10.26
C LEU A 12 -4.72 -6.93 9.44
N LEU A 13 -3.40 -7.16 9.41
CA LEU A 13 -2.42 -6.30 8.73
C LEU A 13 -1.18 -7.13 8.38
N ARG A 14 -0.81 -7.14 7.10
CA ARG A 14 0.43 -7.77 6.64
C ARG A 14 1.70 -6.98 6.93
N PHE A 15 1.57 -5.65 6.96
CA PHE A 15 2.68 -4.76 7.28
C PHE A 15 2.22 -3.72 8.31
N GLY A 16 3.12 -3.34 9.21
CA GLY A 16 2.87 -2.26 10.15
C GLY A 16 1.88 -2.59 11.25
N PHE A 17 1.69 -3.87 11.56
CA PHE A 17 0.86 -4.32 12.68
C PHE A 17 1.28 -3.63 14.00
N GLU A 18 2.58 -3.48 14.23
CA GLU A 18 3.16 -2.84 15.41
C GLU A 18 2.70 -1.39 15.57
N TYR A 19 2.54 -0.66 14.46
CA TYR A 19 2.06 0.73 14.50
C TYR A 19 0.60 0.81 14.93
N VAL A 20 -0.23 -0.11 14.43
CA VAL A 20 -1.65 -0.15 14.78
C VAL A 20 -1.86 -0.69 16.19
N GLU A 21 -1.08 -1.69 16.60
CA GLU A 21 -1.06 -2.16 17.98
C GLU A 21 -0.66 -1.04 18.95
N ALA A 22 0.41 -0.29 18.65
CA ALA A 22 0.83 0.84 19.47
C ALA A 22 -0.23 1.94 19.53
N ALA A 23 -0.87 2.26 18.41
CA ALA A 23 -1.95 3.25 18.37
C ALA A 23 -3.18 2.81 19.19
N LEU A 24 -3.53 1.54 19.15
CA LEU A 24 -4.63 0.98 19.93
C LEU A 24 -4.27 0.91 21.43
N ALA A 25 -3.04 0.54 21.76
CA ALA A 25 -2.54 0.53 23.13
C ALA A 25 -2.61 1.93 23.75
N ALA A 26 -2.26 2.98 23.00
CA ALA A 26 -2.42 4.37 23.42
C ALA A 26 -3.88 4.77 23.70
N GLN A 27 -4.84 4.07 23.10
CA GLN A 27 -6.29 4.24 23.33
C GLN A 27 -6.85 3.28 24.38
N GLN A 28 -5.99 2.60 25.15
CA GLN A 28 -6.38 1.57 26.12
C GLN A 28 -7.18 0.41 25.49
N ARG A 29 -6.87 0.09 24.23
CA ARG A 29 -7.42 -1.04 23.49
C ARG A 29 -6.29 -2.04 23.22
N ARG A 30 -6.62 -3.33 23.21
CA ARG A 30 -5.64 -4.40 22.96
C ARG A 30 -6.11 -5.30 21.83
N ILE A 31 -5.16 -5.78 21.03
CA ILE A 31 -5.37 -6.84 20.05
C ILE A 31 -4.99 -8.17 20.70
N VAL A 32 -5.79 -9.21 20.47
CA VAL A 32 -5.49 -10.60 20.86
C VAL A 32 -5.49 -11.43 19.59
N VAL A 33 -4.36 -12.07 19.30
CA VAL A 33 -4.20 -12.99 18.16
C VAL A 33 -4.39 -14.42 18.68
N VAL A 34 -5.32 -15.17 18.10
CA VAL A 34 -5.68 -16.53 18.55
C VAL A 34 -4.71 -17.58 18.01
N GLU A 35 -4.29 -17.44 16.75
CA GLU A 35 -3.34 -18.31 16.08
C GLU A 35 -2.13 -17.47 15.60
N PRO A 36 -0.98 -17.55 16.29
CA PRO A 36 0.19 -16.74 15.96
C PRO A 36 0.98 -17.25 14.74
N GLY A 37 0.58 -18.38 14.14
CA GLY A 37 1.26 -18.95 12.97
C GLY A 37 0.98 -18.15 11.70
N GLU A 38 2.04 -17.81 10.97
CA GLU A 38 1.97 -17.28 9.60
C GLU A 38 1.52 -18.38 8.64
N VAL A 39 0.53 -18.07 7.79
CA VAL A 39 0.15 -18.93 6.67
C VAL A 39 1.10 -18.63 5.51
N MET A 40 2.19 -19.40 5.37
CA MET A 40 3.26 -19.12 4.39
C MET A 40 2.79 -19.02 2.93
N ASP A 41 1.70 -19.68 2.55
CA ASP A 41 1.25 -19.74 1.15
C ASP A 41 0.69 -18.38 0.65
N ASP A 42 0.22 -17.52 1.56
CA ASP A 42 -0.32 -16.19 1.23
C ASP A 42 0.78 -15.14 1.03
N SER A 43 1.99 -15.33 1.56
CA SER A 43 3.02 -14.27 1.61
C SER A 43 3.48 -13.76 0.23
N VAL A 44 3.49 -14.61 -0.81
CA VAL A 44 4.01 -14.26 -2.15
C VAL A 44 3.01 -13.48 -2.98
N GLU A 45 1.75 -13.91 -3.04
CA GLU A 45 0.60 -13.24 -3.69
C GLU A 45 0.56 -11.75 -3.36
N ASP A 46 1.01 -11.49 -2.17
CA ASP A 46 0.56 -10.40 -1.38
C ASP A 46 1.78 -9.40 -1.38
N ILE A 47 3.02 -9.88 -1.53
CA ILE A 47 4.13 -9.06 -2.05
C ILE A 47 3.86 -8.63 -3.49
N MET A 48 3.29 -9.54 -4.30
CA MET A 48 2.93 -9.24 -5.69
C MET A 48 1.86 -8.15 -5.78
N GLU A 49 0.88 -8.10 -4.88
CA GLU A 49 -0.09 -7.00 -4.79
C GLU A 49 0.56 -5.65 -4.48
N VAL A 50 1.47 -5.63 -3.51
CA VAL A 50 2.22 -4.42 -3.16
C VAL A 50 3.02 -3.93 -4.37
N LEU A 51 3.78 -4.82 -5.02
CA LEU A 51 4.53 -4.48 -6.23
C LEU A 51 3.62 -4.00 -7.35
N ARG A 52 2.46 -4.64 -7.58
CA ARG A 52 1.48 -4.23 -8.58
C ARG A 52 0.97 -2.81 -8.32
N SER A 53 0.66 -2.47 -7.08
CA SER A 53 0.28 -1.10 -6.67
C SER A 53 1.39 -0.09 -6.92
N PHE A 54 2.64 -0.44 -6.58
CA PHE A 54 3.80 0.41 -6.88
C PHE A 54 4.03 0.60 -8.38
N TYR A 55 3.94 -0.47 -9.17
CA TYR A 55 4.06 -0.41 -10.63
C TYR A 55 2.98 0.48 -11.23
N SER A 56 1.71 0.33 -10.82
CA SER A 56 0.63 1.22 -11.27
C SER A 56 0.97 2.68 -11.02
N ARG A 57 1.35 3.05 -9.78
CA ARG A 57 1.69 4.44 -9.42
C ARG A 57 2.93 4.96 -10.14
N LEU A 58 3.89 4.09 -10.45
CA LEU A 58 5.10 4.47 -11.17
C LEU A 58 4.80 4.71 -12.66
N TYR A 59 4.03 3.82 -13.28
CA TYR A 59 3.62 3.94 -14.66
C TYR A 59 2.65 5.09 -14.88
N ASP A 60 1.74 5.39 -13.94
CA ASP A 60 0.88 6.57 -14.00
C ASP A 60 1.71 7.85 -14.01
N ARG A 61 2.69 7.97 -13.10
CA ARG A 61 3.60 9.13 -13.05
C ARG A 61 4.44 9.26 -14.31
N ARG A 62 4.96 8.14 -14.84
CA ARG A 62 5.73 8.13 -16.09
C ARG A 62 4.85 8.58 -17.26
N SER A 63 3.63 8.07 -17.35
CA SER A 63 2.68 8.41 -18.40
C SER A 63 2.29 9.89 -18.34
N ALA A 64 1.99 10.41 -17.14
CA ALA A 64 1.71 11.82 -16.91
C ALA A 64 2.88 12.72 -17.35
N ARG A 65 4.12 12.33 -17.03
CA ARG A 65 5.34 13.05 -17.47
C ARG A 65 5.48 13.06 -18.99
N ILE A 66 5.26 11.93 -19.65
CA ILE A 66 5.34 11.83 -21.11
C ILE A 66 4.27 12.73 -21.76
N MET A 67 3.04 12.73 -21.23
CA MET A 67 1.97 13.57 -21.74
C MET A 67 2.28 15.06 -21.56
N ALA A 68 2.84 15.46 -20.42
CA ALA A 68 3.28 16.83 -20.18
C ALA A 68 4.40 17.26 -21.15
N GLN A 69 5.37 16.39 -21.43
CA GLN A 69 6.42 16.67 -22.42
C GLN A 69 5.86 16.83 -23.83
N LYS A 70 4.97 15.92 -24.27
CA LYS A 70 4.29 16.03 -25.57
C LYS A 70 3.49 17.33 -25.69
N ALA A 71 2.78 17.72 -24.63
CA ALA A 71 2.04 18.99 -24.61
C ALA A 71 2.98 20.20 -24.76
N LEU A 72 4.13 20.19 -24.09
CA LEU A 72 5.15 21.24 -24.21
C LEU A 72 5.77 21.30 -25.61
N GLU A 73 6.00 20.15 -26.25
CA GLU A 73 6.49 20.08 -27.63
C GLU A 73 5.48 20.68 -28.62
N VAL A 74 4.19 20.40 -28.44
CA VAL A 74 3.12 21.00 -29.27
C VAL A 74 3.05 22.52 -29.09
N ILE A 75 3.23 23.02 -27.86
CA ILE A 75 3.25 24.46 -27.58
C ILE A 75 4.46 25.10 -28.26
N LYS A 76 5.67 24.54 -28.08
CA LYS A 76 6.90 25.05 -28.72
C LYS A 76 6.88 24.95 -30.25
N GLY A 77 6.23 23.94 -30.80
CA GLY A 77 6.05 23.78 -32.25
C GLY A 77 5.05 24.76 -32.86
N LYS A 78 4.19 25.39 -32.05
CA LYS A 78 3.26 26.44 -32.49
C LYS A 78 3.88 27.84 -32.56
N ASP A 79 5.09 28.05 -32.04
CA ASP A 79 5.80 29.34 -32.09
C ASP A 79 6.59 29.57 -33.40
N TRP A 80 6.42 28.71 -34.42
CA TRP A 80 7.12 28.78 -35.72
C TRP A 80 6.20 29.01 -36.93
N VAL A 81 5.02 29.61 -36.75
CA VAL A 81 4.18 30.14 -37.84
C VAL A 81 3.69 31.54 -37.51
#